data_AF-A0A378I737-F1
#
_entry.id   AF-A0A378I737-F1
#
_cell.length_a   1.000
_cell.length_b   1.000
_cell.length_c   1.000
_cell.angle_alpha   90.00
_cell.angle_beta   90.00
_cell.angle_gamma   90.00
#
_symmetry.space_group_name_H-M   'P 1'
#
loop_
_entity.id
_entity.type
_entity.pdbx_description
1 polymer ?
#
loop_
_entity_poly.entity_id
_entity_poly.type
_entity_poly.pdbx_seq_one_letter_code
_entity_poly.pdbx_strand_id
1 'polypeptide(L)'
;MFEIQFTDNYEKEIHIKGDKELVEQLYNILDKATPIFGYTEGSSVSFHSNPPCTWAHAEFDIGLWNLKSPIGRNSVAQLFLNFIETNKIKIDERTRYILDFWIFELKMINEGKSYRSKYPVTSRELISPKKLNLVLDKCQENDYEPSFQDLFNLFENSDRMKQLGKTGQPLSPYGCETDSFAASKEARAKYDRTSYTQEQAGNLFFKLPVAGNHSLPKAIFPMDSKRLNDFN
;
A
#
# COMPACT_ATOMS: atom_id res chain seq x y z
N MET A 1 11.67 -23.64 -9.02
CA MET A 1 12.20 -22.46 -8.28
C MET A 1 11.10 -21.42 -8.31
N PHE A 2 10.74 -20.78 -7.19
CA PHE A 2 9.72 -19.74 -7.12
C PHE A 2 10.43 -18.41 -6.88
N GLU A 3 10.09 -17.40 -7.67
CA GLU A 3 10.79 -16.13 -7.78
C GLU A 3 9.76 -15.00 -7.80
N ILE A 4 10.06 -13.96 -7.05
CA ILE A 4 9.30 -12.72 -7.05
C ILE A 4 10.27 -11.66 -7.54
N GLN A 5 9.97 -11.05 -8.68
CA GLN A 5 10.81 -10.02 -9.27
C GLN A 5 10.09 -8.68 -9.19
N PHE A 6 10.80 -7.68 -8.69
CA PHE A 6 10.42 -6.28 -8.83
C PHE A 6 11.30 -5.68 -9.92
N THR A 7 10.85 -5.72 -11.18
CA THR A 7 11.66 -5.18 -12.29
C THR A 7 11.38 -3.69 -12.49
N ASP A 8 12.40 -2.95 -12.95
CA ASP A 8 12.34 -1.49 -13.14
C ASP A 8 11.28 -1.02 -14.14
N ASN A 9 10.87 -1.91 -15.04
CA ASN A 9 9.87 -1.65 -16.06
C ASN A 9 8.45 -1.57 -15.48
N TYR A 10 8.23 -2.15 -14.29
CA TYR A 10 6.91 -2.19 -13.66
C TYR A 10 6.94 -1.50 -12.30
N GLU A 11 7.05 -0.17 -12.30
CA GLU A 11 6.94 0.63 -11.05
C GLU A 11 5.67 0.32 -10.26
N LYS A 12 4.65 -0.23 -10.91
CA LYS A 12 3.34 -0.46 -10.32
C LYS A 12 2.93 -1.93 -10.26
N GLU A 13 3.80 -2.88 -10.61
CA GLU A 13 3.43 -4.29 -10.70
C GLU A 13 4.51 -5.18 -10.07
N ILE A 14 4.12 -6.39 -9.69
CA ILE A 14 4.98 -7.42 -9.12
C ILE A 14 4.90 -8.62 -10.06
N HIS A 15 6.05 -9.05 -10.55
CA HIS A 15 6.15 -10.23 -11.40
C HIS A 15 6.39 -11.46 -10.53
N ILE A 16 5.55 -12.48 -10.70
CA ILE A 16 5.62 -13.74 -9.97
C ILE A 16 5.89 -14.84 -10.99
N LYS A 17 6.97 -15.59 -10.79
CA LYS A 17 7.37 -16.70 -11.66
C LYS A 17 7.77 -17.88 -10.81
N GLY A 18 7.36 -19.09 -11.16
CA GLY A 18 7.75 -20.22 -10.33
C GLY A 18 7.35 -21.59 -10.83
N ASP A 19 7.45 -22.57 -9.93
CA ASP A 19 6.90 -23.90 -10.15
C ASP A 19 5.42 -23.80 -10.54
N LYS A 20 5.01 -24.52 -11.59
CA LYS A 20 3.66 -24.40 -12.15
C LYS A 20 2.58 -24.62 -11.08
N GLU A 21 2.69 -25.67 -10.27
CA GLU A 21 1.64 -26.01 -9.30
C GLU A 21 1.51 -24.93 -8.22
N LEU A 22 2.63 -24.41 -7.72
CA LEU A 22 2.62 -23.34 -6.72
C LEU A 22 2.07 -22.03 -7.28
N VAL A 23 2.49 -21.65 -8.49
CA VAL A 23 2.02 -20.40 -9.12
C VAL A 23 0.55 -20.51 -9.48
N GLU A 24 0.09 -21.66 -9.98
CA GLU A 24 -1.32 -21.91 -10.28
C GLU A 24 -2.18 -21.91 -9.01
N GLN A 25 -1.70 -22.46 -7.89
CA GLN A 25 -2.37 -22.34 -6.59
C GLN A 25 -2.51 -20.88 -6.15
N LEU A 26 -1.43 -20.10 -6.24
CA LEU A 26 -1.47 -18.69 -5.88
C LEU A 26 -2.40 -17.90 -6.81
N TYR A 27 -2.31 -18.14 -8.12
CA TYR A 27 -3.20 -17.55 -9.12
C TYR A 27 -4.66 -17.84 -8.77
N ASN A 28 -5.02 -19.10 -8.49
CA ASN A 28 -6.39 -19.49 -8.13
C ASN A 28 -6.91 -18.86 -6.83
N ILE A 29 -6.01 -18.58 -5.87
CA ILE A 29 -6.35 -17.86 -4.63
C ILE A 29 -6.65 -16.38 -4.93
N LEU A 30 -5.89 -15.77 -5.85
CA LEU A 30 -5.92 -14.35 -6.12
C LEU A 30 -6.92 -13.93 -7.22
N ASP A 31 -7.08 -14.73 -8.27
CA ASP A 31 -7.87 -14.41 -9.49
C ASP A 31 -9.35 -14.13 -9.18
N LYS A 32 -9.89 -14.80 -8.15
CA LYS A 32 -11.28 -14.58 -7.69
C LYS A 32 -11.49 -13.23 -7.01
N ALA A 33 -10.41 -12.55 -6.64
CA ALA A 33 -10.46 -11.39 -5.77
C ALA A 33 -9.78 -10.16 -6.34
N THR A 34 -8.91 -10.32 -7.34
CA THR A 34 -8.21 -9.20 -7.92
C THR A 34 -7.81 -9.46 -9.37
N PRO A 35 -7.79 -8.42 -10.24
CA PRO A 35 -7.24 -8.56 -11.58
C PRO A 35 -5.79 -9.05 -11.54
N ILE A 36 -5.52 -10.10 -12.29
CA ILE A 36 -4.18 -10.61 -12.57
C ILE A 36 -3.93 -10.46 -14.07
N PHE A 37 -2.70 -10.12 -14.44
CA PHE A 37 -2.32 -9.89 -15.83
C PHE A 37 -1.31 -10.93 -16.28
N GLY A 38 -1.33 -11.27 -17.57
CA GLY A 38 -0.24 -12.01 -18.20
C GLY A 38 0.00 -13.43 -17.67
N TYR A 39 -1.01 -14.11 -17.13
CA TYR A 39 -0.84 -15.52 -16.72
C TYR A 39 -0.42 -16.37 -17.92
N THR A 40 0.75 -16.98 -17.82
CA THR A 40 1.29 -17.88 -18.84
C THR A 40 1.91 -19.12 -18.20
N GLU A 41 1.89 -20.22 -18.94
CA GLU A 41 2.52 -21.48 -18.56
C GLU A 41 3.63 -21.83 -19.56
N GLY A 42 4.72 -22.39 -19.06
CA GLY A 42 5.89 -22.74 -19.85
C GLY A 42 6.56 -24.03 -19.38
N SER A 43 7.47 -24.53 -20.19
CA SER A 43 8.36 -25.63 -19.83
C SER A 43 9.80 -25.20 -20.11
N SER A 44 10.67 -25.32 -19.12
CA SER A 44 12.09 -25.01 -19.27
C SER A 44 12.90 -26.30 -19.21
N VAL A 45 13.81 -26.47 -20.16
CA VAL A 45 14.71 -27.62 -20.22
C VAL A 45 16.04 -27.24 -19.57
N SER A 46 16.41 -27.91 -18.48
CA SER A 46 17.76 -27.81 -17.93
C SER A 46 18.68 -28.74 -18.71
N PHE A 47 19.40 -28.19 -19.69
CA PHE A 47 20.41 -28.91 -20.46
C PHE A 47 21.66 -29.27 -19.64
N HIS A 48 21.79 -28.76 -18.42
CA HIS A 48 22.93 -28.97 -17.53
C HIS A 48 22.76 -30.18 -16.59
N SER A 49 21.58 -30.81 -16.59
CA SER A 49 21.30 -32.07 -15.90
C SER A 49 21.34 -33.24 -16.88
N ASN A 50 21.86 -34.39 -16.47
CA ASN A 50 21.79 -35.63 -17.25
C ASN A 50 21.10 -36.74 -16.42
N PRO A 51 19.86 -37.14 -16.77
CA PRO A 51 19.10 -36.73 -17.95
C PRO A 51 18.63 -35.25 -17.87
N PRO A 52 18.36 -34.60 -19.01
CA PRO A 52 17.81 -33.26 -19.05
C PRO A 52 16.51 -33.20 -18.25
N CYS A 53 16.48 -32.33 -17.25
CA CYS A 53 15.30 -32.13 -16.43
C CYS A 53 14.43 -31.04 -17.06
N THR A 54 13.24 -31.40 -17.53
CA THR A 54 12.18 -30.44 -17.86
C THR A 54 11.46 -30.04 -16.58
N TRP A 55 11.41 -28.75 -16.27
CA TRP A 55 10.59 -28.24 -15.20
C TRP A 55 9.48 -27.35 -15.78
N ALA A 56 8.24 -27.64 -15.36
CA ALA A 56 7.08 -26.84 -15.71
C ALA A 56 7.07 -25.58 -14.83
N HIS A 57 6.76 -24.44 -15.44
CA HIS A 57 6.65 -23.18 -14.73
C HIS A 57 5.42 -22.42 -15.17
N ALA A 58 4.98 -21.50 -14.30
CA ALA A 58 4.00 -20.50 -14.66
C ALA A 58 4.45 -19.14 -14.13
N GLU A 59 3.90 -18.08 -14.71
CA GLU A 59 4.16 -16.71 -14.32
C GLU A 59 2.95 -15.82 -14.52
N PHE A 60 2.85 -14.74 -13.73
CA PHE A 60 1.84 -13.70 -13.87
C PHE A 60 2.29 -12.39 -13.21
N ASP A 61 1.61 -11.30 -13.54
CA ASP A 61 1.83 -9.98 -12.95
C ASP A 61 0.64 -9.55 -12.09
N ILE A 62 0.93 -8.94 -10.94
CA ILE A 62 -0.08 -8.32 -10.08
C ILE A 62 0.25 -6.85 -9.80
N GLY A 63 -0.71 -5.96 -10.05
CA GLY A 63 -0.56 -4.53 -9.72
C GLY A 63 -0.41 -4.29 -8.21
N LEU A 64 0.45 -3.36 -7.80
CA LEU A 64 0.60 -2.94 -6.40
C LEU A 64 -0.71 -2.42 -5.81
N TRP A 65 -1.54 -1.78 -6.63
CA TRP A 65 -2.85 -1.32 -6.21
C TRP A 65 -3.79 -2.48 -5.85
N ASN A 66 -3.54 -3.69 -6.35
CA ASN A 66 -4.33 -4.87 -6.03
C ASN A 66 -3.99 -5.46 -4.65
N LEU A 67 -2.80 -5.17 -4.12
CA LEU A 67 -2.37 -5.66 -2.81
C LEU A 67 -3.27 -5.21 -1.64
N LYS A 68 -3.97 -4.09 -1.80
CA LYS A 68 -4.90 -3.54 -0.81
C LYS A 68 -6.30 -4.17 -0.88
N SER A 69 -6.61 -4.90 -1.94
CA SER A 69 -7.95 -5.46 -2.16
C SER A 69 -8.29 -6.46 -1.04
N PRO A 70 -9.52 -6.38 -0.47
CA PRO A 70 -9.93 -7.28 0.59
C PRO A 70 -10.33 -8.66 0.04
N ILE A 71 -9.91 -9.71 0.72
CA ILE A 71 -10.30 -11.10 0.50
C ILE A 71 -10.75 -11.69 1.85
N GLY A 72 -12.06 -11.73 2.06
CA GLY A 72 -12.63 -12.06 3.36
C GLY A 72 -12.19 -11.06 4.43
N ARG A 73 -11.39 -11.51 5.41
CA ARG A 73 -10.84 -10.68 6.50
C ARG A 73 -9.41 -10.19 6.25
N ASN A 74 -8.77 -10.64 5.17
CA ASN A 74 -7.36 -10.36 4.88
C ASN A 74 -7.25 -9.44 3.66
N SER A 75 -6.10 -8.77 3.50
CA SER A 75 -5.73 -8.15 2.22
C SER A 75 -5.05 -9.16 1.29
N VAL A 76 -5.02 -8.88 -0.01
CA VAL A 76 -4.19 -9.62 -0.98
C VAL A 76 -2.73 -9.70 -0.52
N ALA A 77 -2.15 -8.60 0.00
CA ALA A 77 -0.77 -8.62 0.52
C ALA A 77 -0.57 -9.66 1.64
N GLN A 78 -1.51 -9.74 2.57
CA GLN A 78 -1.46 -10.71 3.67
C GLN A 78 -1.61 -12.14 3.16
N LEU A 79 -2.51 -12.39 2.22
CA LEU A 79 -2.66 -13.72 1.63
C LEU A 79 -1.41 -14.13 0.84
N PHE A 80 -0.80 -13.20 0.13
CA PHE A 80 0.43 -13.44 -0.59
C PHE A 80 1.58 -13.80 0.36
N LEU A 81 1.76 -13.06 1.45
CA LEU A 81 2.77 -13.39 2.47
C LEU A 81 2.49 -14.74 3.15
N ASN A 82 1.23 -14.99 3.55
CA ASN A 82 0.83 -16.25 4.17
C ASN A 82 1.08 -17.44 3.24
N PHE A 83 0.88 -17.27 1.94
CA PHE A 83 1.17 -18.29 0.94
C PHE A 83 2.68 -18.62 0.90
N ILE A 84 3.55 -17.60 0.90
CA ILE A 84 5.00 -17.76 0.95
C ILE A 84 5.42 -18.53 2.20
N GLU A 85 4.89 -18.15 3.37
CA GLU A 85 5.21 -18.80 4.66
C GLU A 85 4.71 -20.24 4.73
N THR A 86 3.45 -20.48 4.35
CA THR A 86 2.82 -21.80 4.41
C THR A 86 3.54 -22.80 3.51
N ASN A 87 3.95 -22.36 2.32
CA ASN A 87 4.65 -23.20 1.35
C ASN A 87 6.18 -23.19 1.53
N LYS A 88 6.71 -22.49 2.55
CA LYS A 88 8.15 -22.36 2.81
C LYS A 88 8.94 -21.94 1.57
N ILE A 89 8.35 -21.04 0.79
CA ILE A 89 8.97 -20.52 -0.42
C ILE A 89 10.20 -19.70 -0.03
N LYS A 90 11.35 -20.04 -0.60
CA LYS A 90 12.59 -19.29 -0.39
C LYS A 90 12.55 -18.02 -1.24
N ILE A 91 12.58 -16.88 -0.57
CA ILE A 91 12.76 -15.55 -1.18
C ILE A 91 13.98 -14.88 -0.54
N ASP A 92 14.58 -13.94 -1.24
CA ASP A 92 15.68 -13.16 -0.68
C ASP A 92 15.18 -12.19 0.41
N GLU A 93 16.10 -11.79 1.29
CA GLU A 93 15.82 -10.94 2.45
C GLU A 93 15.24 -9.59 2.05
N ARG A 94 15.72 -9.00 0.94
CA ARG A 94 15.23 -7.71 0.45
C ARG A 94 13.79 -7.83 -0.03
N THR A 95 13.46 -8.88 -0.77
CA THR A 95 12.09 -9.14 -1.20
C THR A 95 11.17 -9.35 -0.02
N ARG A 96 11.61 -10.10 0.98
CA ARG A 96 10.86 -10.30 2.22
C ARG A 96 10.58 -8.97 2.93
N TYR A 97 11.61 -8.15 3.10
CA TYR A 97 11.51 -6.84 3.75
C TYR A 97 10.48 -5.93 3.06
N ILE A 98 10.48 -5.87 1.72
CA ILE A 98 9.54 -5.05 0.95
C ILE A 98 8.09 -5.53 1.12
N LEU A 99 7.86 -6.85 1.10
CA LEU A 99 6.53 -7.43 1.32
C LEU A 99 5.99 -7.10 2.71
N ASP A 100 6.83 -7.28 3.74
CA ASP A 100 6.49 -6.98 5.12
C ASP A 100 6.23 -5.47 5.31
N PHE A 101 7.01 -4.61 4.64
CA PHE A 101 6.78 -3.17 4.60
C PHE A 101 5.41 -2.81 3.98
N TRP A 102 4.98 -3.43 2.88
CA TRP A 102 3.66 -3.14 2.30
C TRP A 102 2.50 -3.53 3.21
N ILE A 103 2.64 -4.61 3.98
CA ILE A 103 1.64 -4.97 5.00
C ILE A 103 1.60 -3.91 6.10
N PHE A 104 2.76 -3.45 6.55
CA PHE A 104 2.85 -2.34 7.51
C PHE A 104 2.22 -1.06 6.94
N GLU A 105 2.55 -0.69 5.70
CA GLU A 105 2.01 0.49 5.03
C GLU A 105 0.48 0.43 4.90
N LEU A 106 -0.07 -0.70 4.48
CA LEU A 106 -1.51 -0.93 4.42
C LEU A 106 -2.18 -0.74 5.78
N LYS A 107 -1.56 -1.26 6.85
CA LYS A 107 -2.04 -1.05 8.23
C LYS A 107 -2.09 0.43 8.57
N MET A 108 -1.02 1.18 8.30
CA MET A 108 -0.96 2.62 8.59
C MET A 108 -2.00 3.43 7.79
N ILE A 109 -2.27 3.06 6.54
CA ILE A 109 -3.33 3.65 5.72
C ILE A 109 -4.71 3.35 6.31
N ASN A 110 -4.97 2.11 6.70
CA ASN A 110 -6.26 1.67 7.22
C ASN A 110 -6.55 2.22 8.62
N GLU A 111 -5.53 2.43 9.45
CA GLU A 111 -5.63 3.06 10.77
C GLU A 111 -5.77 4.59 10.71
N GLY A 112 -5.78 5.20 9.52
CA GLY A 112 -5.91 6.65 9.36
C GLY A 112 -4.62 7.45 9.59
N LYS A 113 -3.48 6.77 9.80
CA LYS A 113 -2.19 7.41 10.09
C LYS A 113 -1.46 7.94 8.87
N SER A 114 -1.80 7.45 7.67
CA SER A 114 -1.30 8.02 6.42
C SER A 114 -2.19 9.15 5.91
N TYR A 115 -1.62 10.17 5.28
CA TYR A 115 -2.42 11.18 4.55
C TYR A 115 -3.28 10.53 3.45
N ARG A 116 -2.87 9.37 2.94
CA ARG A 116 -3.59 8.59 1.91
C ARG A 116 -4.93 8.05 2.39
N SER A 117 -5.12 7.93 3.70
CA SER A 117 -6.40 7.49 4.30
C SER A 117 -7.59 8.37 3.90
N LYS A 118 -7.34 9.64 3.57
CA LYS A 118 -8.35 10.63 3.16
C LYS A 118 -8.87 10.42 1.73
N TYR A 119 -8.20 9.61 0.92
CA TYR A 119 -8.55 9.38 -0.48
C TYR A 119 -9.38 8.09 -0.64
N PRO A 120 -10.16 7.95 -1.75
CA PRO A 120 -10.86 6.71 -2.08
C PRO A 120 -9.89 5.53 -2.14
N VAL A 121 -10.35 4.34 -1.75
CA VAL A 121 -9.52 3.11 -1.72
C VAL A 121 -8.81 2.90 -3.05
N THR A 122 -9.50 3.13 -4.18
CA THR A 122 -8.94 3.02 -5.53
C THR A 122 -7.69 3.89 -5.76
N SER A 123 -7.64 5.08 -5.15
CA SER A 123 -6.53 6.03 -5.28
C SER A 123 -5.41 5.86 -4.24
N ARG A 124 -5.56 4.94 -3.27
CA ARG A 124 -4.53 4.65 -2.26
C ARG A 124 -3.43 3.76 -2.84
N GLU A 125 -2.49 4.34 -3.57
CA GLU A 125 -1.33 3.59 -4.08
C GLU A 125 -0.32 3.34 -2.95
N LEU A 126 0.29 2.14 -2.97
CA LEU A 126 1.40 1.77 -2.11
C LEU A 126 2.71 2.33 -2.65
N ILE A 127 3.73 2.46 -1.81
CA ILE A 127 5.05 2.90 -2.27
C ILE A 127 5.62 1.81 -3.17
N SER A 128 5.96 2.17 -4.41
CA SER A 128 6.53 1.24 -5.39
C SER A 128 7.86 0.63 -4.94
N PRO A 129 8.17 -0.62 -5.31
CA PRO A 129 9.41 -1.28 -4.91
C PRO A 129 10.65 -0.53 -5.41
N LYS A 130 10.59 0.10 -6.60
CA LYS A 130 11.66 1.00 -7.09
C LYS A 130 11.98 2.15 -6.12
N LYS A 131 10.95 2.77 -5.55
CA LYS A 131 11.12 3.87 -4.58
C LYS A 131 11.71 3.38 -3.27
N LEU A 132 11.25 2.22 -2.79
CA LEU A 132 11.84 1.58 -1.61
C LEU A 132 13.29 1.22 -1.86
N ASN A 133 13.60 0.64 -3.03
CA ASN A 133 14.95 0.23 -3.37
C ASN A 133 15.92 1.40 -3.39
N LEU A 134 15.55 2.52 -4.01
CA LEU A 134 16.37 3.72 -4.01
C LEU A 134 16.77 4.18 -2.61
N VAL A 135 15.85 4.14 -1.64
CA VAL A 135 16.14 4.56 -0.26
C VAL A 135 16.98 3.51 0.45
N LEU A 136 16.62 2.24 0.31
CA LEU A 136 17.27 1.15 1.02
C LEU A 136 18.69 0.90 0.50
N ASP A 137 18.97 1.10 -0.79
CA ASP A 137 20.33 1.00 -1.35
C ASP A 137 21.23 2.08 -0.73
N LYS A 138 20.73 3.30 -0.56
CA LYS A 138 21.43 4.36 0.16
C LYS A 138 21.64 4.07 1.64
N CYS A 139 20.66 3.45 2.30
CA CYS A 139 20.82 3.04 3.69
C CYS A 139 21.91 1.95 3.81
N GLN A 140 21.93 0.99 2.88
CA GLN A 140 22.95 -0.05 2.82
C GLN A 140 24.36 0.52 2.57
N GLU A 141 24.51 1.50 1.68
CA GLU A 141 25.77 2.23 1.47
C GLU A 141 26.30 2.91 2.76
N ASN A 142 25.42 3.18 3.72
CA ASN A 142 25.74 3.84 5.00
C ASN A 142 25.66 2.89 6.21
N ASP A 143 25.71 1.56 5.99
CA ASP A 143 25.59 0.53 7.03
C ASP A 143 24.37 0.73 7.95
N TYR A 144 23.27 1.21 7.37
CA TYR A 144 22.02 1.47 8.07
C TYR A 144 20.91 0.56 7.58
N GLU A 145 20.24 -0.09 8.51
CA GLU A 145 19.01 -0.83 8.27
C GLU A 145 17.82 -0.05 8.86
N PRO A 146 16.95 0.54 8.03
CA PRO A 146 15.84 1.33 8.52
C PRO A 146 14.71 0.47 9.09
N SER A 147 14.04 0.97 10.12
CA SER A 147 12.78 0.37 10.55
C SER A 147 11.65 0.72 9.57
N PHE A 148 10.57 -0.04 9.59
CA PHE A 148 9.38 0.27 8.77
C PHE A 148 8.78 1.64 9.11
N GLN A 149 8.86 2.04 10.39
CA GLN A 149 8.38 3.36 10.83
C GLN A 149 9.27 4.49 10.28
N ASP A 150 10.60 4.30 10.26
CA ASP A 150 11.54 5.28 9.69
C ASP A 150 11.25 5.51 8.20
N LEU A 151 11.12 4.43 7.43
CA LEU A 151 10.78 4.50 6.01
C LEU A 151 9.44 5.17 5.79
N PHE A 152 8.40 4.72 6.50
CA PHE A 152 7.07 5.31 6.36
C PHE A 152 7.07 6.80 6.67
N ASN A 153 7.75 7.22 7.75
CA ASN A 153 7.86 8.63 8.12
C ASN A 153 8.64 9.44 7.07
N LEU A 154 9.71 8.89 6.48
CA LEU A 154 10.43 9.56 5.39
C LEU A 154 9.51 9.83 4.20
N PHE A 155 8.77 8.82 3.73
CA PHE A 155 7.87 8.97 2.60
C PHE A 155 6.72 9.92 2.92
N GLU A 156 6.08 9.81 4.08
CA GLU A 156 4.92 10.64 4.46
C GLU A 156 5.30 12.13 4.67
N ASN A 157 6.53 12.41 5.09
CA ASN A 157 6.97 13.77 5.44
C ASN A 157 7.89 14.43 4.41
N SER A 158 8.24 13.74 3.33
CA SER A 158 9.11 14.31 2.28
C SER A 158 8.53 15.61 1.74
N ASP A 159 9.40 16.56 1.38
CA ASP A 159 8.97 17.87 0.89
C ASP A 159 8.17 17.77 -0.41
N ARG A 160 8.45 16.76 -1.26
CA ARG A 160 7.63 16.46 -2.45
C ARG A 160 6.21 16.06 -2.09
N MET A 161 6.03 15.35 -0.98
CA MET A 161 4.73 14.88 -0.53
C MET A 161 3.87 16.00 0.05
N LYS A 162 4.50 17.02 0.65
CA LYS A 162 3.82 18.26 1.06
C LYS A 162 3.27 19.07 -0.12
N GLN A 163 3.88 18.94 -1.31
CA GLN A 163 3.47 19.67 -2.51
C GLN A 163 2.26 19.06 -3.22
N LEU A 164 1.90 17.79 -2.94
CA LEU A 164 0.74 17.15 -3.55
C LEU A 164 -0.52 17.26 -2.69
N GLY A 165 -1.41 18.18 -3.09
CA GLY A 165 -2.84 18.00 -2.88
C GLY A 165 -3.46 17.41 -4.15
N LYS A 166 -3.97 16.16 -4.10
CA LYS A 166 -5.14 15.62 -4.88
C LYS A 166 -5.02 14.20 -5.44
N THR A 167 -3.83 13.61 -5.66
CA THR A 167 -3.75 12.31 -6.39
C THR A 167 -3.65 11.06 -5.51
N GLY A 168 -3.36 11.19 -4.22
CA GLY A 168 -3.20 10.03 -3.31
C GLY A 168 -2.01 9.12 -3.61
N GLN A 169 -1.17 9.50 -4.60
CA GLN A 169 0.00 8.74 -5.01
C GLN A 169 1.22 9.10 -4.15
N PRO A 170 1.97 8.11 -3.63
CA PRO A 170 3.21 8.38 -2.92
C PRO A 170 4.29 8.84 -3.92
N LEU A 171 5.01 9.91 -3.60
CA LEU A 171 6.17 10.38 -4.33
C LEU A 171 7.45 9.90 -3.67
N SER A 172 8.50 9.75 -4.48
CA SER A 172 9.85 9.52 -3.96
C SER A 172 10.34 10.78 -3.24
N PRO A 173 10.99 10.67 -2.07
CA PRO A 173 11.76 11.75 -1.49
C PRO A 173 12.78 12.33 -2.49
N TYR A 174 13.20 13.57 -2.29
CA TYR A 174 14.34 14.11 -3.04
C TYR A 174 15.62 13.33 -2.70
N GLY A 175 16.57 13.30 -3.65
CA GLY A 175 17.86 12.62 -3.42
C GLY A 175 18.55 13.09 -2.14
N CYS A 176 18.58 14.40 -1.88
CA CYS A 176 19.16 14.96 -0.67
C CYS A 176 18.43 14.55 0.62
N GLU A 177 17.11 14.30 0.59
CA GLU A 177 16.35 13.79 1.73
C GLU A 177 16.72 12.34 2.02
N THR A 178 16.84 11.53 0.96
CA THR A 178 17.30 10.14 1.03
C THR A 178 18.73 10.05 1.56
N ASP A 179 19.65 10.85 1.01
CA ASP A 179 21.05 10.88 1.44
C ASP A 179 21.16 11.29 2.92
N SER A 180 20.42 12.33 3.33
CA SER A 180 20.41 12.79 4.72
C SER A 180 19.81 11.76 5.67
N PHE A 181 18.74 11.09 5.25
CA PHE A 181 18.08 10.03 6.02
C PHE A 181 19.00 8.84 6.24
N ALA A 182 19.70 8.40 5.19
CA ALA A 182 20.66 7.31 5.27
C ALA A 182 21.87 7.65 6.16
N ALA A 183 22.35 8.89 6.12
CA ALA A 183 23.58 9.30 6.78
C ALA A 183 23.47 9.64 8.28
N SER A 184 22.29 10.02 8.82
CA SER A 184 22.20 10.65 10.16
C SER A 184 21.05 10.15 11.04
N LYS A 185 21.31 9.96 12.35
CA LYS A 185 20.28 9.71 13.38
C LYS A 185 19.42 10.94 13.66
N GLU A 186 20.00 12.13 13.61
CA GLU A 186 19.25 13.38 13.80
C GLU A 186 18.25 13.63 12.66
N ALA A 187 18.61 13.30 11.42
CA ALA A 187 17.71 13.39 10.28
C ALA A 187 16.47 12.49 10.45
N ARG A 188 16.64 11.29 11.02
CA ARG A 188 15.54 10.36 11.34
C ARG A 188 14.59 10.94 12.39
N ALA A 189 15.14 11.49 13.47
CA ALA A 189 14.35 12.14 14.52
C ALA A 189 13.52 13.35 14.04
N LYS A 190 13.92 13.98 12.92
CA LYS A 190 13.14 15.05 12.27
C LYS A 190 11.82 14.54 11.70
N TYR A 191 11.81 13.32 11.17
CA TYR A 191 10.62 12.70 10.57
C TYR A 191 9.68 12.07 11.62
N ASP A 192 10.18 11.74 12.81
CA ASP A 192 9.36 11.23 13.92
C ASP A 192 8.55 12.33 14.64
N ARG A 193 9.00 13.58 14.60
CA ARG A 193 8.39 14.69 15.36
C ARG A 193 7.14 15.30 14.72
N THR A 194 6.97 15.15 13.40
CA THR A 194 5.89 15.84 12.66
C THR A 194 4.57 15.08 12.63
N SER A 195 4.54 13.78 12.94
CA SER A 195 3.31 12.97 12.98
C SER A 195 2.51 13.10 14.29
N TYR A 196 3.10 13.63 15.37
CA TYR A 196 2.43 13.76 16.66
C TYR A 196 2.05 15.21 17.06
N THR A 197 2.58 16.23 16.39
CA THR A 197 2.34 17.63 16.80
C THR A 197 1.25 18.35 16.00
N GLN A 198 0.71 17.76 14.92
CA GLN A 198 -0.38 18.39 14.15
C GLN A 198 -1.79 18.16 14.70
N GLU A 199 -2.01 17.25 15.65
CA GLU A 199 -3.35 17.10 16.28
C GLU A 199 -3.62 18.12 17.41
N GLN A 200 -2.66 18.97 17.79
CA GLN A 200 -2.87 20.00 18.83
C GLN A 200 -2.77 21.45 18.36
N ALA A 201 -2.44 21.72 17.10
CA ALA A 201 -2.26 23.08 16.58
C ALA A 201 -2.93 23.26 15.22
N GLY A 202 -4.27 23.27 15.19
CA GLY A 202 -5.03 23.47 13.95
C GLY A 202 -6.48 23.89 14.11
N ASN A 203 -6.91 24.33 15.31
CA ASN A 203 -8.17 25.01 15.53
C ASN A 203 -8.03 26.50 15.15
N LEU A 204 -7.70 26.83 13.90
CA LEU A 204 -7.73 28.22 13.43
C LEU A 204 -7.86 28.27 11.91
N PHE A 205 -8.79 29.13 11.47
CA PHE A 205 -9.16 29.47 10.08
C PHE A 205 -10.20 28.57 9.42
N PHE A 206 -11.46 28.72 9.85
CA PHE A 206 -12.49 29.45 9.09
C PHE A 206 -13.54 30.04 10.07
N LYS A 207 -13.30 31.27 10.52
CA LYS A 207 -14.31 32.27 10.91
C LYS A 207 -14.30 33.27 9.72
N LEU A 208 -15.37 33.78 9.12
CA LEU A 208 -16.75 34.13 9.51
C LEU A 208 -17.44 34.70 8.19
N PRO A 209 -18.76 35.00 8.08
CA PRO A 209 -19.45 35.92 9.00
C PRO A 209 -20.86 35.53 9.48
N VAL A 210 -21.13 36.10 10.65
CA VAL A 210 -22.44 36.25 11.28
C VAL A 210 -23.16 37.42 10.60
N ALA A 211 -24.43 37.21 10.27
CA ALA A 211 -25.51 38.18 10.21
C ALA A 211 -26.83 37.36 10.22
N GLY A 212 -27.85 37.54 11.05
CA GLY A 212 -28.13 38.37 12.22
C GLY A 212 -29.42 37.80 12.86
N ASN A 213 -29.60 37.96 14.17
CA ASN A 213 -30.76 37.53 14.97
C ASN A 213 -32.09 38.17 14.45
N HIS A 214 -33.32 37.69 14.71
CA HIS A 214 -33.94 37.25 15.97
C HIS A 214 -35.23 36.43 15.71
N SER A 215 -35.63 35.67 16.73
CA SER A 215 -36.98 35.16 17.07
C SER A 215 -37.23 33.65 16.90
N LEU A 216 -37.09 32.93 18.02
CA LEU A 216 -38.02 31.84 18.34
C LEU A 216 -39.35 32.48 18.77
N PRO A 217 -40.51 31.87 18.47
CA PRO A 217 -41.13 31.10 19.55
C PRO A 217 -41.96 29.87 19.14
N LYS A 218 -41.93 28.92 20.09
CA LYS A 218 -43.01 28.06 20.61
C LYS A 218 -43.62 26.93 19.75
N ALA A 219 -43.63 25.77 20.40
CA ALA A 219 -44.27 24.51 20.04
C ALA A 219 -45.80 24.57 19.99
N ILE A 220 -46.41 23.79 19.08
CA ILE A 220 -47.73 23.15 19.25
C ILE A 220 -47.73 21.83 18.43
N PHE A 221 -47.69 20.68 19.11
CA PHE A 221 -48.52 19.51 18.71
C PHE A 221 -49.87 19.69 19.45
N PRO A 222 -51.02 19.06 19.07
CA PRO A 222 -51.24 17.87 18.22
C PRO A 222 -52.47 17.97 17.26
N MET A 223 -52.70 16.97 16.38
CA MET A 223 -53.98 16.22 16.33
C MET A 223 -54.04 15.20 15.19
N ASP A 224 -54.61 14.04 15.54
CA ASP A 224 -55.00 12.91 14.71
C ASP A 224 -56.29 13.13 13.91
N SER A 225 -56.37 12.33 12.83
CA SER A 225 -57.58 11.72 12.24
C SER A 225 -58.50 12.58 11.37
N LYS A 226 -58.56 12.25 10.08
CA LYS A 226 -59.65 11.48 9.45
C LYS A 226 -59.51 11.48 7.91
N ARG A 227 -59.49 10.26 7.35
CA ARG A 227 -60.35 9.75 6.23
C ARG A 227 -60.41 10.61 4.95
N LEU A 228 -60.30 10.07 3.75
CA LEU A 228 -61.03 8.94 3.17
C LEU A 228 -60.50 8.75 1.73
N ASN A 229 -60.50 7.50 1.24
CA ASN A 229 -60.67 7.03 -0.13
C ASN A 229 -59.92 7.71 -1.30
N ASP A 230 -59.23 6.91 -2.11
CA ASP A 230 -59.82 6.47 -3.39
C ASP A 230 -59.05 5.27 -3.96
N PHE A 231 -59.78 4.18 -4.16
CA PHE A 231 -59.49 3.10 -5.11
C PHE A 231 -60.30 3.42 -6.37
N ASN A 232 -59.64 3.46 -7.52
CA ASN A 232 -60.15 2.98 -8.81
C ASN A 232 -58.95 2.69 -9.72
#